data_AF-A0A3D3M1P1-F1
#
_entry.id   AF-A0A3D3M1P1-F1
#
_cell.length_a   1.000
_cell.length_b   1.000
_cell.length_c   1.000
_cell.angle_alpha   90.00
_cell.angle_beta   90.00
_cell.angle_gamma   90.00
#
_symmetry.space_group_name_H-M   'P 1'
#
loop_
_entity.id
_entity.type
_entity.pdbx_description
1 polymer ?
#
loop_
_entity_poly.entity_id
_entity_poly.type
_entity_poly.pdbx_seq_one_letter_code
_entity_poly.pdbx_strand_id
1 'polypeptide(L)'
;MGAIHDQAMQYVYQQVLQRVLERMTQGQRASLQLLIQRLLVVAGGLESIAGLKVMLVYTGSQDSTQTLAFLRAAQLTLAARSPGTFNLRIATTRHTDMPAVVLSNIERAFAALVVHDDPRVELLMLEDGQVRSFDVRQPICRAQQQ
;
A
#
# COMPACT_ATOMS: atom_id res chain seq x y z
N MET A 1 -17.22 16.04 -1.85
CA MET A 1 -16.86 15.33 -3.09
C MET A 1 -18.02 14.38 -3.40
N GLY A 2 -18.49 14.33 -4.64
CA GLY A 2 -19.83 13.80 -4.97
C GLY A 2 -19.89 12.28 -5.08
N ALA A 3 -21.08 11.69 -4.83
CA ALA A 3 -21.35 10.25 -4.84
C ALA A 3 -20.87 9.50 -6.10
N ILE A 4 -20.77 10.19 -7.26
CA ILE A 4 -20.26 9.63 -8.52
C ILE A 4 -18.75 9.32 -8.42
N HIS A 5 -17.96 10.17 -7.75
CA HIS A 5 -16.53 9.94 -7.54
C HIS A 5 -16.30 8.73 -6.65
N ASP A 6 -17.04 8.64 -5.54
CA ASP A 6 -16.92 7.52 -4.60
C ASP A 6 -17.31 6.18 -5.26
N GLN A 7 -18.35 6.19 -6.10
CA GLN A 7 -18.73 5.03 -6.91
C GLN A 7 -17.63 4.66 -7.90
N ALA A 8 -17.09 5.62 -8.65
CA ALA A 8 -16.01 5.37 -9.61
C ALA A 8 -14.77 4.78 -8.92
N MET A 9 -14.38 5.32 -7.76
CA MET A 9 -13.26 4.80 -6.98
C MET A 9 -13.52 3.38 -6.48
N GLN A 10 -14.75 3.07 -6.05
CA GLN A 10 -15.10 1.71 -5.64
C GLN A 10 -14.97 0.71 -6.81
N TYR A 11 -15.36 1.08 -8.03
CA TYR A 11 -15.14 0.25 -9.21
C TYR A 11 -13.65 0.03 -9.49
N VAL A 12 -12.84 1.08 -9.40
CA VAL A 12 -11.38 0.97 -9.57
C VAL A 12 -10.78 0.01 -8.54
N TYR A 13 -11.18 0.13 -7.28
CA TYR A 13 -10.73 -0.77 -6.21
C TYR A 13 -11.12 -2.22 -6.44
N GLN A 14 -12.34 -2.48 -6.93
CA GLN A 14 -12.78 -3.84 -7.28
C GLN A 14 -11.95 -4.43 -8.42
N GLN A 15 -11.65 -3.64 -9.46
CA GLN A 15 -10.79 -4.07 -10.57
C GLN A 15 -9.37 -4.39 -10.12
N VAL A 16 -8.79 -3.55 -9.25
CA VAL A 16 -7.47 -3.80 -8.66
C VAL A 16 -7.48 -5.08 -7.84
N LEU A 17 -8.48 -5.28 -6.97
CA LEU A 17 -8.61 -6.49 -6.16
C LEU A 17 -8.69 -7.73 -7.06
N GLN A 18 -9.55 -7.72 -8.07
CA GLN A 18 -9.70 -8.82 -9.00
C GLN A 18 -8.36 -9.16 -9.68
N ARG A 19 -7.66 -8.16 -10.24
CA ARG A 19 -6.37 -8.34 -10.89
C ARG A 19 -5.31 -8.94 -9.96
N VAL A 20 -5.30 -8.53 -8.68
CA VAL A 20 -4.37 -9.08 -7.69
C VAL A 20 -4.73 -10.53 -7.36
N LEU A 21 -6.01 -10.84 -7.13
CA LEU A 21 -6.47 -12.19 -6.82
C LEU A 21 -6.26 -13.18 -7.98
N GLU A 22 -6.41 -12.74 -9.22
CA GLU A 22 -6.16 -13.54 -10.44
C GLU A 22 -4.71 -14.02 -10.53
N ARG A 23 -3.75 -13.24 -10.00
CA ARG A 23 -2.33 -13.61 -9.96
C ARG A 23 -1.96 -14.47 -8.75
N MET A 24 -2.84 -14.58 -7.77
CA MET A 24 -2.59 -15.38 -6.57
C MET A 24 -2.91 -16.86 -6.79
N THR A 25 -2.03 -17.74 -6.34
CA THR A 25 -2.30 -19.18 -6.23
C THR A 25 -3.40 -19.46 -5.21
N GLN A 26 -3.97 -20.67 -5.23
CA GLN A 26 -4.95 -21.08 -4.23
C GLN A 26 -4.40 -20.99 -2.79
N GLY A 27 -3.15 -21.41 -2.58
CA GLY A 27 -2.48 -21.31 -1.27
C GLY A 27 -2.28 -19.85 -0.83
N GLN A 28 -1.97 -18.95 -1.77
CA GLN A 28 -1.89 -17.51 -1.48
C GLN A 28 -3.26 -16.92 -1.13
N ARG A 29 -4.33 -17.31 -1.82
CA ARG A 29 -5.71 -16.88 -1.48
C ARG A 29 -6.14 -17.37 -0.10
N ALA A 30 -5.80 -18.60 0.28
CA ALA A 30 -6.05 -19.10 1.63
C ALA A 30 -5.26 -18.31 2.68
N SER A 31 -3.98 -18.02 2.41
CA SER A 31 -3.12 -17.21 3.28
C SER A 31 -3.65 -15.78 3.43
N LEU A 32 -4.26 -15.21 2.37
CA LEU A 32 -4.90 -13.91 2.41
C LEU A 32 -6.09 -13.90 3.39
N GLN A 33 -6.92 -14.93 3.40
CA GLN A 33 -8.02 -15.03 4.36
C GLN A 33 -7.51 -15.10 5.80
N LEU A 34 -6.45 -15.88 6.04
CA LEU A 34 -5.80 -15.95 7.35
C LEU A 34 -5.19 -14.60 7.78
N LEU A 35 -4.58 -13.86 6.85
CA LEU A 35 -4.07 -12.52 7.10
C LEU A 35 -5.20 -11.57 7.53
N ILE A 36 -6.32 -11.57 6.80
CA ILE A 36 -7.50 -10.73 7.13
C ILE A 36 -8.01 -11.07 8.54
N GLN A 37 -8.16 -12.35 8.86
CA GLN A 37 -8.59 -12.80 10.19
C GLN A 37 -7.63 -12.31 11.28
N ARG A 38 -6.31 -12.43 11.07
CA ARG A 38 -5.31 -11.95 12.03
C ARG A 38 -5.35 -10.44 12.21
N LEU A 39 -5.53 -9.68 11.13
CA LEU A 39 -5.68 -8.22 11.20
C LEU A 39 -6.92 -7.82 12.01
N LEU A 40 -8.04 -8.53 11.82
CA LEU A 40 -9.26 -8.31 12.61
C LEU A 40 -9.04 -8.62 14.09
N VAL A 41 -8.36 -9.72 14.42
CA VAL A 41 -8.03 -10.07 15.81
C VAL A 41 -7.15 -8.99 16.45
N VAL A 42 -6.09 -8.54 15.77
CA VAL A 42 -5.19 -7.50 16.28
C VAL A 42 -5.91 -6.16 16.45
N ALA A 43 -6.84 -5.83 15.56
CA ALA A 43 -7.65 -4.62 15.68
C ALA A 43 -8.66 -4.66 16.84
N GLY A 44 -8.98 -5.83 17.40
CA GLY A 44 -10.07 -5.98 18.37
C GLY A 44 -11.45 -6.14 17.69
N GLY A 45 -11.49 -6.61 16.45
CA GLY A 45 -12.70 -6.85 15.68
C GLY A 45 -12.87 -5.90 14.50
N LEU A 46 -13.96 -6.11 13.74
CA LEU A 46 -14.25 -5.33 12.53
C LEU A 46 -14.53 -3.86 12.83
N GLU A 47 -15.25 -3.56 13.90
CA GLU A 47 -15.63 -2.19 14.28
C GLU A 47 -14.41 -1.31 14.62
N SER A 48 -13.31 -1.93 15.07
CA SER A 48 -12.10 -1.23 15.50
C SER A 48 -11.01 -1.19 14.43
N ILE A 49 -11.22 -1.85 13.27
CA ILE A 49 -10.17 -2.00 12.26
C ILE A 49 -9.71 -0.67 11.64
N ALA A 50 -10.58 0.34 11.61
CA ALA A 50 -10.24 1.68 11.13
C ALA A 50 -9.13 2.36 11.96
N GLY A 51 -8.96 1.96 13.23
CA GLY A 51 -7.89 2.46 14.09
C GLY A 51 -6.54 1.77 13.90
N LEU A 52 -6.51 0.59 13.25
CA LEU A 52 -5.29 -0.18 13.06
C LEU A 52 -4.40 0.47 12.00
N LYS A 53 -3.12 0.64 12.32
CA LYS A 53 -2.08 1.07 11.37
C LYS A 53 -1.15 -0.08 11.07
N VAL A 54 -1.02 -0.42 9.79
CA VAL A 54 -0.09 -1.45 9.29
C VAL A 54 1.01 -0.75 8.51
N MET A 55 2.26 -1.00 8.88
CA MET A 55 3.41 -0.37 8.22
C MET A 55 4.21 -1.40 7.42
N LEU A 56 4.56 -1.05 6.19
CA LEU A 56 5.41 -1.84 5.30
C LEU A 56 6.60 -0.99 4.86
N VAL A 57 7.81 -1.52 5.02
CA VAL A 57 8.98 -1.01 4.31
C VAL A 57 9.01 -1.60 2.91
N TYR A 58 8.89 -0.75 1.90
CA TYR A 58 8.86 -1.15 0.50
C TYR A 58 10.17 -0.80 -0.20
N THR A 59 10.93 -1.84 -0.56
CA THR A 59 12.26 -1.72 -1.16
C THR A 59 12.26 -1.95 -2.67
N GLY A 60 11.12 -2.34 -3.25
CA GLY A 60 11.02 -2.74 -4.66
C GLY A 60 11.50 -4.17 -4.93
N SER A 61 11.93 -4.91 -3.92
CA SER A 61 12.24 -6.34 -4.04
C SER A 61 11.00 -7.18 -4.37
N GLN A 62 11.20 -8.40 -4.88
CA GLN A 62 10.10 -9.33 -5.12
C GLN A 62 9.30 -9.60 -3.83
N ASP A 63 9.99 -9.84 -2.70
CA ASP A 63 9.34 -10.13 -1.43
C ASP A 63 8.51 -8.95 -0.93
N SER A 64 9.07 -7.74 -0.92
CA SER A 64 8.33 -6.55 -0.49
C SER A 64 7.16 -6.22 -1.42
N THR A 65 7.28 -6.53 -2.72
CA THR A 65 6.19 -6.40 -3.70
C THR A 65 5.09 -7.43 -3.46
N GLN A 66 5.46 -8.67 -3.15
CA GLN A 66 4.49 -9.70 -2.80
C GLN A 66 3.76 -9.33 -1.50
N THR A 67 4.47 -8.86 -0.47
CA THR A 67 3.87 -8.39 0.78
C THR A 67 2.92 -7.22 0.54
N LEU A 68 3.32 -6.24 -0.27
CA LEU A 68 2.47 -5.11 -0.64
C LEU A 68 1.20 -5.58 -1.35
N ALA A 69 1.30 -6.51 -2.31
CA ALA A 69 0.15 -7.06 -3.00
C ALA A 69 -0.81 -7.80 -2.03
N PHE A 70 -0.28 -8.54 -1.05
CA PHE A 70 -1.09 -9.19 -0.01
C PHE A 70 -1.82 -8.20 0.89
N LEU A 71 -1.11 -7.17 1.38
CA LEU A 71 -1.70 -6.13 2.21
C LEU A 71 -2.77 -5.36 1.43
N ARG A 72 -2.51 -5.05 0.16
CA ARG A 72 -3.49 -4.38 -0.70
C ARG A 72 -4.71 -5.25 -0.95
N ALA A 73 -4.53 -6.54 -1.26
CA ALA A 73 -5.64 -7.47 -1.41
C ALA A 73 -6.47 -7.58 -0.12
N ALA A 74 -5.83 -7.59 1.06
CA ALA A 74 -6.52 -7.66 2.34
C ALA A 74 -7.36 -6.40 2.58
N GLN A 75 -6.75 -5.23 2.36
CA GLN A 75 -7.40 -3.93 2.51
C GLN A 75 -8.62 -3.80 1.58
N LEU A 76 -8.46 -4.13 0.29
CA LEU A 76 -9.55 -4.04 -0.68
C LEU A 76 -10.64 -5.11 -0.45
N THR A 77 -10.28 -6.30 0.04
CA THR A 77 -11.27 -7.32 0.43
C THR A 77 -12.12 -6.84 1.60
N LEU A 78 -11.52 -6.17 2.59
CA LEU A 78 -12.24 -5.57 3.71
C LEU A 78 -13.12 -4.40 3.27
N ALA A 79 -12.60 -3.53 2.40
CA ALA A 79 -13.32 -2.40 1.81
C ALA A 79 -14.60 -2.81 1.06
N ALA A 80 -14.62 -4.01 0.50
CA ALA A 80 -15.79 -4.54 -0.20
C ALA A 80 -16.92 -5.00 0.74
N ARG A 81 -16.64 -5.16 2.05
CA ARG A 81 -17.54 -5.81 3.02
C ARG A 81 -17.80 -4.98 4.28
N SER A 82 -17.05 -3.91 4.49
CA SER A 82 -17.09 -3.09 5.70
C SER A 82 -16.94 -1.60 5.36
N PRO A 83 -17.58 -0.70 6.12
CA PRO A 83 -17.39 0.74 5.97
C PRO A 83 -15.95 1.21 6.28
N GLY A 84 -15.12 0.39 6.94
CA GLY A 84 -13.76 0.75 7.34
C GLY A 84 -12.73 -0.34 7.04
N THR A 85 -11.47 0.08 6.92
CA THR A 85 -10.31 -0.82 6.82
C THR A 85 -9.16 -0.27 7.67
N PHE A 86 -8.13 -1.07 7.88
CA PHE A 86 -6.88 -0.56 8.46
C PHE A 86 -6.24 0.49 7.55
N ASN A 87 -5.43 1.36 8.16
CA ASN A 87 -4.60 2.34 7.47
C ASN A 87 -3.25 1.72 7.11
N LEU A 88 -2.89 1.76 5.83
CA LEU A 88 -1.64 1.19 5.32
C LEU A 88 -0.61 2.30 5.17
N ARG A 89 0.56 2.14 5.80
CA ARG A 89 1.70 3.05 5.66
C ARG A 89 2.81 2.34 4.89
N ILE A 90 3.23 2.91 3.77
CA ILE A 90 4.26 2.32 2.92
C ILE A 90 5.46 3.27 2.91
N ALA A 91 6.59 2.80 3.40
CA ALA A 91 7.80 3.59 3.51
C ALA A 91 8.88 3.05 2.57
N THR A 92 9.39 3.89 1.67
CA THR A 92 10.53 3.58 0.80
C THR A 92 11.74 4.39 1.22
N THR A 93 12.91 3.77 1.27
CA THR A 93 14.17 4.49 1.52
C THR A 93 14.78 4.94 0.21
N ARG A 94 15.09 6.24 0.10
CA ARG A 94 15.87 6.82 -0.98
C ARG A 94 17.24 7.21 -0.46
N HIS A 95 18.27 6.78 -1.17
CA HIS A 95 19.67 7.11 -0.88
C HIS A 95 20.36 7.51 -2.19
N THR A 96 21.49 8.20 -2.08
CA THR A 96 22.18 8.84 -3.22
C THR A 96 22.54 7.84 -4.33
N ASP A 97 22.85 6.60 -3.98
CA ASP A 97 23.23 5.55 -4.93
C ASP A 97 22.04 4.77 -5.51
N MET A 98 20.80 5.11 -5.13
CA MET A 98 19.63 4.41 -5.62
C MET A 98 19.46 4.65 -7.13
N PRO A 99 19.50 3.59 -7.97
CA PRO A 99 19.32 3.76 -9.41
C PRO A 99 17.92 4.29 -9.73
N ALA A 100 17.81 5.24 -10.65
CA ALA A 100 16.53 5.81 -11.06
C ALA A 100 15.51 4.75 -11.54
N VAL A 101 15.99 3.65 -12.12
CA VAL A 101 15.15 2.51 -12.53
C VAL A 101 14.47 1.82 -11.35
N VAL A 102 15.12 1.75 -10.18
CA VAL A 102 14.52 1.16 -8.97
C VAL A 102 13.35 2.02 -8.50
N LEU A 103 13.56 3.33 -8.42
CA LEU A 103 12.52 4.27 -8.03
C LEU A 103 11.34 4.29 -9.03
N SER A 104 11.63 4.20 -10.33
CA SER A 104 10.60 4.07 -11.38
C SER A 104 9.81 2.76 -11.27
N ASN A 105 10.47 1.65 -10.90
CA ASN A 105 9.79 0.38 -10.67
C ASN A 105 8.90 0.42 -9.44
N ILE A 106 9.34 1.09 -8.37
CA ILE A 106 8.55 1.33 -7.16
C ILE A 106 7.30 2.13 -7.50
N GLU A 107 7.46 3.24 -8.22
CA GLU A 107 6.34 4.09 -8.66
C GLU A 107 5.34 3.29 -9.51
N ARG A 108 5.84 2.45 -10.42
CA ARG A 108 4.99 1.58 -11.24
C ARG A 108 4.20 0.58 -10.41
N ALA A 109 4.80 0.02 -9.37
CA ALA A 109 4.12 -0.88 -8.45
C ALA A 109 3.02 -0.15 -7.66
N PHE A 110 3.28 1.08 -7.21
CA PHE A 110 2.29 1.92 -6.54
C PHE A 110 1.12 2.29 -7.47
N ALA A 111 1.42 2.73 -8.69
CA ALA A 111 0.39 2.99 -9.70
C ALA A 111 -0.44 1.73 -10.02
N ALA A 112 0.20 0.57 -10.15
CA ALA A 112 -0.48 -0.69 -10.39
C ALA A 112 -1.38 -1.16 -9.23
N LEU A 113 -1.22 -0.62 -8.03
CA LEU A 113 -2.05 -0.97 -6.87
C LEU A 113 -3.00 0.17 -6.46
N VAL A 114 -2.99 1.28 -7.21
CA VAL A 114 -3.80 2.48 -6.96
C VAL A 114 -3.71 2.87 -5.48
N VAL A 115 -2.47 3.00 -4.99
CA VAL A 115 -2.20 3.38 -3.59
C VAL A 115 -2.02 4.89 -3.41
N HIS A 116 -1.72 5.63 -4.47
CA HIS A 116 -1.64 7.10 -4.42
C HIS A 116 -3.01 7.74 -4.15
N ASP A 117 -4.05 7.21 -4.79
CA ASP A 117 -5.40 7.78 -4.76
C ASP A 117 -6.30 7.19 -3.66
N ASP A 118 -5.76 6.30 -2.81
CA ASP A 118 -6.52 5.69 -1.73
C ASP A 118 -6.26 6.42 -0.41
N PRO A 119 -7.26 7.11 0.18
CA PRO A 119 -7.07 7.91 1.40
C PRO A 119 -6.71 7.07 2.63
N ARG A 120 -6.84 5.74 2.55
CA ARG A 120 -6.48 4.80 3.61
C ARG A 120 -5.02 4.34 3.49
N VAL A 121 -4.28 4.87 2.52
CA VAL A 121 -2.88 4.57 2.27
C VAL A 121 -2.05 5.84 2.37
N GLU A 122 -0.96 5.76 3.13
CA GLU A 122 0.01 6.84 3.29
C GLU A 122 1.35 6.38 2.71
N LEU A 123 1.83 7.09 1.69
CA LEU A 123 3.10 6.81 1.03
C LEU A 123 4.18 7.74 1.57
N LEU A 124 5.25 7.14 2.08
CA LEU A 124 6.35 7.80 2.75
C LEU A 124 7.67 7.51 2.04
N MET A 125 8.55 8.50 2.01
CA MET A 125 9.92 8.38 1.56
C MET A 125 10.86 8.77 2.70
N LEU A 126 11.78 7.89 3.05
CA LEU A 126 12.88 8.19 3.97
C LEU A 126 14.08 8.62 3.15
N GLU A 127 14.54 9.85 3.36
CA GLU A 127 15.69 10.43 2.69
C GLU A 127 16.50 11.26 3.70
N ASP A 128 17.81 11.01 3.79
CA ASP A 128 18.72 11.66 4.75
C ASP A 128 18.22 11.63 6.20
N GLY A 129 17.64 10.51 6.62
CA GLY A 129 17.08 10.34 7.96
C GLY A 129 15.78 11.11 8.21
N GLN A 130 15.23 11.78 7.19
CA GLN A 130 13.95 12.50 7.26
C GLN A 130 12.84 11.70 6.59
N VAL A 131 11.66 11.67 7.22
CA VAL A 131 10.44 11.07 6.65
C VAL A 131 9.67 12.16 5.91
N ARG A 132 9.36 11.93 4.62
CA ARG A 132 8.61 12.85 3.76
C ARG A 132 7.48 12.11 3.06
N SER A 133 6.52 12.83 2.49
CA SER A 133 5.58 12.24 1.55
C SER A 133 6.31 11.72 0.33
N PHE A 134 5.92 10.53 -0.15
CA PHE A 134 6.55 9.95 -1.32
C PHE A 134 6.29 10.82 -2.57
N ASP A 135 7.37 11.21 -3.25
CA ASP A 135 7.30 11.89 -4.55
C ASP A 135 8.50 11.46 -5.40
N VAL A 136 8.22 10.76 -6.50
CA VAL A 136 9.24 10.28 -7.44
C VAL A 136 10.00 11.44 -8.13
N ARG A 137 9.35 12.61 -8.25
CA ARG A 137 9.88 13.78 -8.97
C ARG A 137 10.64 14.73 -8.05
N GLN A 138 10.60 14.53 -6.74
CA GLN A 138 11.37 15.35 -5.82
C GLN A 138 12.87 15.12 -6.05
N PRO A 139 13.66 16.20 -6.15
CA PRO A 139 15.11 16.10 -6.17
C PRO A 139 15.59 15.51 -4.85
N ILE A 140 16.66 14.73 -4.89
CA ILE A 140 17.28 14.19 -3.67
C ILE A 140 17.65 15.36 -2.78
N CYS A 141 17.14 15.38 -1.54
CA CYS A 141 17.61 16.34 -0.57
C CYS A 141 19.12 16.17 -0.44
N ARG A 142 19.89 17.21 -0.74
CA ARG A 142 21.30 17.28 -0.39
C ARG A 142 21.37 18.05 0.91
N ALA A 143 21.03 17.41 2.03
CA ALA A 143 21.36 18.00 3.31
C ALA A 143 22.89 18.16 3.35
N GLN A 144 23.35 19.40 3.55
CA GLN A 144 24.73 19.82 3.41
C GLN A 144 25.66 18.91 4.24
N GLN A 145 26.62 18.28 3.59
CA GLN A 145 27.84 17.84 4.25
C GLN A 145 28.53 19.11 4.77
N GLN A 146 28.42 19.37 6.08
CA GLN A 146 29.30 20.26 6.83
C GLN A 146 30.18 19.40 7.72
#